data_AF-A0A1D2QMY8-F1
#
_entry.id   AF-A0A1D2QMY8-F1
#
_cell.length_a   1.000
_cell.length_b   1.000
_cell.length_c   1.000
_cell.angle_alpha   90.00
_cell.angle_beta   90.00
_cell.angle_gamma   90.00
#
_symmetry.space_group_name_H-M   'P 1'
#
loop_
_entity.id
_entity.type
_entity.pdbx_description
1 polymer ?
#
loop_
_entity_poly.entity_id
_entity_poly.type
_entity_poly.pdbx_seq_one_letter_code
_entity_poly.pdbx_strand_id
1 'polypeptide(L)'
;MTLDELKHTIAQGMPLMKVDFTDMNFSGETLDGAVFLNCHFDGCDFSHVSMERVVFTQCQLNHTRWLGTVLSQANIIECNMEEAVFQGPIESVTVCKTIMSKSQWNKVSLDKVTIVESDLSINTFDQCSIDTSIIMDCNIDNVRLLQCAFCNVTWVKADFTTVAIEQCDINQVLLLESRFIKKNFDNTVFSRCTCTDSTFEECSFEGADLTESNFSKCQLSSCSFEGSQLQRALFIEATLHQCVFDNSEMKNANFQDAKIEKASFKKSILKDVWMKGMEAKECQFSESDLSGASLFHASLNKCSIKKAILQRTLVHGMQESACDWNGTDKKQMITVDPDQQLIDDKLKARGIAV
;
A
#
# COMPACT_ATOMS: atom_id res chain seq x y z
N MET A 1 -43.34 -12.01 6.35
CA MET A 1 -43.96 -10.88 5.61
C MET A 1 -43.92 -11.23 4.12
N THR A 2 -44.94 -10.91 3.33
CA THR A 2 -44.92 -11.19 1.89
C THR A 2 -44.10 -10.15 1.12
N LEU A 3 -43.71 -10.46 -0.12
CA LEU A 3 -42.96 -9.54 -0.97
C LEU A 3 -43.73 -8.26 -1.30
N ASP A 4 -45.06 -8.34 -1.46
CA ASP A 4 -45.89 -7.18 -1.73
C ASP A 4 -45.99 -6.25 -0.50
N GLU A 5 -46.10 -6.83 0.69
CA GLU A 5 -46.05 -6.08 1.96
C GLU A 5 -44.70 -5.37 2.13
N LEU A 6 -43.59 -6.02 1.76
CA LEU A 6 -42.26 -5.43 1.76
C LEU A 6 -42.20 -4.19 0.86
N LYS A 7 -42.58 -4.34 -0.41
CA LYS A 7 -42.56 -3.24 -1.40
C LYS A 7 -43.43 -2.08 -0.96
N HIS A 8 -44.61 -2.37 -0.39
CA HIS A 8 -45.48 -1.33 0.13
C HIS A 8 -44.84 -0.56 1.28
N THR A 9 -44.15 -1.25 2.19
CA THR A 9 -43.45 -0.64 3.33
C THR A 9 -42.29 0.25 2.87
N ILE A 10 -41.52 -0.21 1.88
CA ILE A 10 -40.43 0.56 1.26
C ILE A 10 -40.98 1.83 0.57
N ALA A 11 -42.08 1.71 -0.17
CA ALA A 11 -42.71 2.84 -0.85
C ALA A 11 -43.22 3.91 0.13
N GLN A 12 -43.54 3.53 1.37
CA GLN A 12 -43.90 4.46 2.45
C GLN A 12 -42.68 5.07 3.17
N GLY A 13 -41.46 4.65 2.83
CA GLY A 13 -40.23 5.08 3.51
C GLY A 13 -40.15 4.61 4.96
N MET A 14 -40.91 3.57 5.34
CA MET A 14 -40.89 3.04 6.70
C MET A 14 -39.75 2.03 6.87
N PRO A 15 -39.00 2.09 7.97
CA PRO A 15 -37.96 1.10 8.24
C PRO A 15 -38.59 -0.26 8.58
N LEU A 16 -37.96 -1.32 8.09
CA LEU A 16 -38.30 -2.70 8.40
C LEU A 16 -37.46 -3.16 9.59
N MET A 17 -38.13 -3.56 10.66
CA MET A 17 -37.48 -3.88 11.94
C MET A 17 -37.77 -5.30 12.38
N LYS A 18 -36.73 -6.08 12.68
CA LYS A 18 -36.86 -7.44 13.25
C LYS A 18 -37.72 -8.38 12.43
N VAL A 19 -37.67 -8.24 11.12
CA VAL A 19 -38.38 -9.10 10.18
C VAL A 19 -37.46 -10.23 9.74
N ASP A 20 -38.01 -11.43 9.66
CA ASP A 20 -37.34 -12.62 9.14
C ASP A 20 -37.76 -12.87 7.69
N PHE A 21 -36.76 -12.94 6.81
CA PHE A 21 -36.87 -13.20 5.37
C PHE A 21 -36.04 -14.42 4.95
N THR A 22 -35.58 -15.25 5.88
CA THR A 22 -34.72 -16.40 5.61
C THR A 22 -35.21 -17.23 4.43
N ASP A 23 -34.29 -17.63 3.56
CA ASP A 23 -34.52 -18.40 2.32
C ASP A 23 -35.47 -17.76 1.30
N MET A 24 -35.80 -16.48 1.43
CA MET A 24 -36.62 -15.78 0.44
C MET A 24 -35.80 -15.46 -0.82
N ASN A 25 -36.47 -15.58 -1.96
CA ASN A 25 -35.92 -15.18 -3.24
C ASN A 25 -36.37 -13.75 -3.56
N PHE A 26 -35.41 -12.83 -3.63
CA PHE A 26 -35.60 -11.45 -4.04
C PHE A 26 -35.14 -11.20 -5.47
N SER A 27 -34.72 -12.22 -6.22
CA SER A 27 -34.08 -12.03 -7.52
C SER A 27 -34.91 -11.20 -8.49
N GLY A 28 -34.25 -10.22 -9.14
CA GLY A 28 -34.88 -9.30 -10.09
C GLY A 28 -35.76 -8.21 -9.46
N GLU A 29 -35.87 -8.15 -8.14
CA GLU A 29 -36.68 -7.16 -7.45
C GLU A 29 -35.97 -5.80 -7.28
N THR A 30 -36.72 -4.81 -6.80
CA THR A 30 -36.21 -3.47 -6.49
C THR A 30 -36.44 -3.17 -5.01
N LEU A 31 -35.34 -2.95 -4.29
CA LEU A 31 -35.33 -2.62 -2.85
C LEU A 31 -34.70 -1.25 -2.59
N ASP A 32 -34.75 -0.36 -3.57
CA ASP A 32 -34.15 0.97 -3.49
C ASP A 32 -34.73 1.77 -2.31
N GLY A 33 -33.85 2.42 -1.56
CA GLY A 33 -34.19 3.23 -0.39
C GLY A 33 -34.69 2.45 0.82
N ALA A 34 -34.67 1.10 0.77
CA ALA A 34 -35.10 0.29 1.90
C ALA A 34 -34.16 0.46 3.11
N VAL A 35 -34.74 0.46 4.31
CA VAL A 35 -34.00 0.53 5.57
C VAL A 35 -34.35 -0.70 6.38
N PHE A 36 -33.38 -1.59 6.56
CA PHE A 36 -33.50 -2.84 7.30
C PHE A 36 -32.72 -2.74 8.62
N LEU A 37 -33.42 -2.98 9.73
CA LEU A 37 -32.87 -2.90 11.08
C LEU A 37 -33.12 -4.24 11.80
N ASN A 38 -32.05 -4.93 12.20
CA ASN A 38 -32.15 -6.21 12.92
C ASN A 38 -32.95 -7.29 12.16
N CYS A 39 -32.84 -7.32 10.83
CA CYS A 39 -33.55 -8.29 9.98
C CYS A 39 -32.69 -9.53 9.68
N HIS A 40 -33.33 -10.64 9.33
CA HIS A 40 -32.67 -11.89 8.95
C HIS A 40 -32.94 -12.19 7.47
N PHE A 41 -31.88 -12.49 6.73
CA PHE A 41 -31.86 -12.75 5.29
C PHE A 41 -30.96 -13.95 4.96
N ASP A 42 -30.72 -14.83 5.93
CA ASP A 42 -29.82 -15.96 5.70
C ASP A 42 -30.34 -16.81 4.53
N GLY A 43 -29.43 -17.21 3.63
CA GLY A 43 -29.75 -18.00 2.44
C GLY A 43 -30.52 -17.26 1.33
N CYS A 44 -30.78 -15.95 1.48
CA CYS A 44 -31.54 -15.21 0.49
C CYS A 44 -30.80 -15.03 -0.85
N ASP A 45 -31.57 -15.01 -1.93
CA ASP A 45 -31.07 -14.69 -3.26
C ASP A 45 -31.40 -13.24 -3.65
N PHE A 46 -30.37 -12.40 -3.73
CA PHE A 46 -30.43 -11.01 -4.18
C PHE A 46 -29.91 -10.81 -5.62
N SER A 47 -29.83 -11.88 -6.41
CA SER A 47 -29.34 -11.81 -7.78
C SER A 47 -30.19 -10.86 -8.63
N HIS A 48 -29.54 -9.97 -9.38
CA HIS A 48 -30.20 -8.98 -10.24
C HIS A 48 -31.13 -8.00 -9.52
N VAL A 49 -30.96 -7.83 -8.21
CA VAL A 49 -31.73 -6.83 -7.44
C VAL A 49 -31.14 -5.44 -7.64
N SER A 50 -32.01 -4.44 -7.73
CA SER A 50 -31.61 -3.04 -7.58
C SER A 50 -31.65 -2.65 -6.11
N MET A 51 -30.51 -2.17 -5.60
CA MET A 51 -30.36 -1.67 -4.24
C MET A 51 -29.59 -0.35 -4.25
N GLU A 52 -30.27 0.71 -4.69
CA GLU A 52 -29.77 2.08 -4.54
C GLU A 52 -30.20 2.65 -3.18
N ARG A 53 -29.26 3.26 -2.44
CA ARG A 53 -29.52 3.93 -1.15
C ARG A 53 -30.14 3.02 -0.08
N VAL A 54 -29.86 1.71 -0.15
CA VAL A 54 -30.31 0.75 0.86
C VAL A 54 -29.46 0.89 2.13
N VAL A 55 -30.08 0.65 3.29
CA VAL A 55 -29.40 0.61 4.58
C VAL A 55 -29.68 -0.72 5.26
N PHE A 56 -28.63 -1.47 5.55
CA PHE A 56 -28.66 -2.63 6.44
C PHE A 56 -27.93 -2.29 7.73
N THR A 57 -28.63 -2.38 8.85
CA THR A 57 -28.04 -2.20 10.19
C THR A 57 -28.36 -3.41 11.05
N GLN A 58 -27.33 -4.05 11.62
CA GLN A 58 -27.47 -5.21 12.51
C GLN A 58 -28.22 -6.39 11.87
N CYS A 59 -28.10 -6.56 10.55
CA CYS A 59 -28.81 -7.62 9.83
C CYS A 59 -27.94 -8.88 9.67
N GLN A 60 -28.60 -10.04 9.60
CA GLN A 60 -27.97 -11.32 9.24
C GLN A 60 -28.23 -11.58 7.75
N LEU A 61 -27.17 -11.72 6.96
CA LEU A 61 -27.15 -11.89 5.51
C LEU A 61 -26.18 -13.04 5.14
N ASN A 62 -26.12 -14.09 5.97
CA ASN A 62 -25.19 -15.19 5.78
C ASN A 62 -25.60 -16.03 4.57
N HIS A 63 -24.62 -16.57 3.84
CA HIS A 63 -24.84 -17.43 2.67
C HIS A 63 -25.72 -16.78 1.58
N THR A 64 -25.73 -15.44 1.50
CA THR A 64 -26.53 -14.69 0.53
C THR A 64 -25.84 -14.62 -0.83
N ARG A 65 -26.64 -14.52 -1.90
CA ARG A 65 -26.15 -14.43 -3.28
C ARG A 65 -26.43 -13.07 -3.89
N TRP A 66 -25.39 -12.43 -4.39
CA TRP A 66 -25.41 -11.07 -4.96
C TRP A 66 -24.88 -11.09 -6.39
N LEU A 67 -25.55 -11.83 -7.27
CA LEU A 67 -25.10 -12.01 -8.65
C LEU A 67 -25.76 -11.01 -9.59
N GLY A 68 -24.97 -10.13 -10.19
CA GLY A 68 -25.46 -9.06 -11.05
C GLY A 68 -26.35 -8.06 -10.33
N THR A 69 -26.28 -8.00 -9.00
CA THR A 69 -26.94 -7.00 -8.16
C THR A 69 -26.31 -5.65 -8.40
N VAL A 70 -27.12 -4.60 -8.50
CA VAL A 70 -26.64 -3.21 -8.55
C VAL A 70 -26.73 -2.66 -7.13
N LEU A 71 -25.59 -2.65 -6.43
CA LEU A 71 -25.49 -2.10 -5.08
C LEU A 71 -24.81 -0.74 -5.15
N SER A 72 -25.58 0.34 -4.93
CA SER A 72 -25.06 1.70 -5.04
C SER A 72 -25.52 2.61 -3.91
N GLN A 73 -24.62 3.47 -3.43
CA GLN A 73 -24.91 4.43 -2.34
C GLN A 73 -25.46 3.77 -1.07
N ALA A 74 -25.07 2.51 -0.82
CA ALA A 74 -25.61 1.69 0.25
C ALA A 74 -24.77 1.77 1.53
N ASN A 75 -25.40 1.51 2.67
CA ASN A 75 -24.74 1.38 3.96
C ASN A 75 -24.99 -0.01 4.54
N ILE A 76 -23.92 -0.73 4.87
CA ILE A 76 -23.95 -2.03 5.54
C ILE A 76 -23.18 -1.88 6.85
N ILE A 77 -23.90 -1.88 7.96
CA ILE A 77 -23.37 -1.50 9.27
C ILE A 77 -23.69 -2.62 10.27
N GLU A 78 -22.67 -3.11 10.98
CA GLU A 78 -22.81 -4.13 12.02
C GLU A 78 -23.54 -5.40 11.54
N CYS A 79 -23.39 -5.76 10.26
CA CYS A 79 -24.06 -6.92 9.68
C CYS A 79 -23.17 -8.17 9.72
N ASN A 80 -23.80 -9.33 9.49
CA ASN A 80 -23.07 -10.56 9.17
C ASN A 80 -23.39 -10.98 7.73
N MET A 81 -22.35 -11.19 6.93
CA MET A 81 -22.39 -11.62 5.54
C MET A 81 -21.39 -12.77 5.31
N GLU A 82 -21.22 -13.63 6.31
CA GLU A 82 -20.36 -14.82 6.19
C GLU A 82 -20.76 -15.66 4.99
N GLU A 83 -19.76 -16.11 4.22
CA GLU A 83 -19.94 -16.99 3.05
C GLU A 83 -20.89 -16.41 1.97
N ALA A 84 -21.09 -15.08 1.94
CA ALA A 84 -21.80 -14.41 0.87
C ALA A 84 -21.02 -14.48 -0.46
N VAL A 85 -21.75 -14.49 -1.57
CA VAL A 85 -21.17 -14.55 -2.93
C VAL A 85 -21.51 -13.29 -3.70
N PHE A 86 -20.48 -12.57 -4.13
CA PHE A 86 -20.60 -11.32 -4.88
C PHE A 86 -20.10 -11.46 -6.32
N GLN A 87 -20.90 -10.94 -7.25
CA GLN A 87 -20.52 -10.75 -8.64
C GLN A 87 -21.25 -9.54 -9.20
N GLY A 88 -20.52 -8.57 -9.77
CA GLY A 88 -21.10 -7.36 -10.33
C GLY A 88 -20.50 -6.07 -9.77
N PRO A 89 -21.03 -4.90 -10.14
CA PRO A 89 -20.53 -3.62 -9.67
C PRO A 89 -21.07 -3.27 -8.28
N ILE A 90 -20.21 -2.71 -7.44
CA ILE A 90 -20.54 -2.12 -6.15
C ILE A 90 -19.94 -0.73 -6.12
N GLU A 91 -20.81 0.29 -5.99
CA GLU A 91 -20.39 1.69 -6.10
C GLU A 91 -20.83 2.52 -4.90
N SER A 92 -19.92 3.32 -4.35
CA SER A 92 -20.23 4.27 -3.27
C SER A 92 -20.86 3.61 -2.05
N VAL A 93 -20.39 2.41 -1.69
CA VAL A 93 -20.92 1.63 -0.56
C VAL A 93 -20.02 1.79 0.66
N THR A 94 -20.63 1.99 1.82
CA THR A 94 -19.93 1.97 3.11
C THR A 94 -20.24 0.66 3.84
N VAL A 95 -19.19 -0.07 4.19
CA VAL A 95 -19.23 -1.27 5.02
C VAL A 95 -18.51 -0.97 6.33
N CYS A 96 -19.19 -1.12 7.47
CA CYS A 96 -18.63 -0.78 8.78
C CYS A 96 -18.95 -1.87 9.80
N LYS A 97 -17.95 -2.30 10.57
CA LYS A 97 -18.10 -3.31 11.64
C LYS A 97 -18.83 -4.57 11.20
N THR A 98 -18.65 -4.96 9.94
CA THR A 98 -19.40 -6.05 9.32
C THR A 98 -18.51 -7.28 9.20
N ILE A 99 -19.06 -8.45 9.46
CA ILE A 99 -18.37 -9.72 9.26
C ILE A 99 -18.67 -10.17 7.84
N MET A 100 -17.64 -10.39 7.04
CA MET A 100 -17.75 -10.90 5.67
C MET A 100 -16.76 -12.05 5.44
N SER A 101 -16.38 -12.78 6.49
CA SER A 101 -15.36 -13.83 6.39
C SER A 101 -15.81 -14.96 5.46
N LYS A 102 -14.84 -15.57 4.77
CA LYS A 102 -15.02 -16.62 3.74
C LYS A 102 -15.94 -16.24 2.57
N SER A 103 -16.24 -14.96 2.37
CA SER A 103 -17.01 -14.52 1.22
C SER A 103 -16.19 -14.63 -0.08
N GLN A 104 -16.91 -14.79 -1.19
CA GLN A 104 -16.33 -14.94 -2.52
C GLN A 104 -16.65 -13.72 -3.38
N TRP A 105 -15.63 -13.12 -3.96
CA TRP A 105 -15.72 -11.93 -4.78
C TRP A 105 -15.15 -12.26 -6.16
N ASN A 106 -16.03 -12.53 -7.12
CA ASN A 106 -15.63 -12.97 -8.44
C ASN A 106 -16.02 -11.90 -9.46
N LYS A 107 -15.02 -11.31 -10.15
CA LYS A 107 -15.23 -10.26 -11.15
C LYS A 107 -16.06 -9.10 -10.62
N VAL A 108 -15.77 -8.69 -9.38
CA VAL A 108 -16.43 -7.56 -8.73
C VAL A 108 -15.65 -6.28 -9.03
N SER A 109 -16.37 -5.22 -9.39
CA SER A 109 -15.82 -3.87 -9.47
C SER A 109 -16.24 -3.09 -8.23
N LEU A 110 -15.28 -2.73 -7.39
CA LEU A 110 -15.46 -1.88 -6.23
C LEU A 110 -15.02 -0.45 -6.60
N ASP A 111 -15.95 0.50 -6.64
CA ASP A 111 -15.65 1.91 -6.90
C ASP A 111 -16.17 2.79 -5.75
N LYS A 112 -15.30 3.63 -5.18
CA LYS A 112 -15.64 4.51 -4.03
C LYS A 112 -16.19 3.73 -2.83
N VAL A 113 -15.70 2.52 -2.60
CA VAL A 113 -16.14 1.68 -1.48
C VAL A 113 -15.30 2.00 -0.25
N THR A 114 -15.93 2.12 0.90
CA THR A 114 -15.25 2.32 2.18
C THR A 114 -15.55 1.15 3.10
N ILE A 115 -14.53 0.39 3.49
CA ILE A 115 -14.63 -0.75 4.41
C ILE A 115 -13.84 -0.42 5.68
N VAL A 116 -14.50 -0.41 6.83
CA VAL A 116 -13.91 0.00 8.12
C VAL A 116 -14.23 -1.02 9.20
N GLU A 117 -13.22 -1.35 10.04
CA GLU A 117 -13.39 -2.19 11.24
C GLU A 117 -14.11 -3.53 10.95
N SER A 118 -13.94 -4.07 9.74
CA SER A 118 -14.70 -5.22 9.26
C SER A 118 -13.82 -6.47 9.14
N ASP A 119 -14.43 -7.64 9.20
CA ASP A 119 -13.74 -8.92 9.06
C ASP A 119 -13.85 -9.44 7.62
N LEU A 120 -12.74 -9.43 6.90
CA LEU A 120 -12.60 -9.95 5.55
C LEU A 120 -11.77 -11.24 5.51
N SER A 121 -11.53 -11.88 6.66
CA SER A 121 -10.63 -13.03 6.74
C SER A 121 -11.10 -14.19 5.86
N ILE A 122 -10.13 -14.90 5.26
CA ILE A 122 -10.34 -16.09 4.41
C ILE A 122 -11.09 -15.75 3.11
N ASN A 123 -11.28 -14.48 2.78
CA ASN A 123 -11.95 -14.09 1.53
C ASN A 123 -11.08 -14.37 0.31
N THR A 124 -11.76 -14.66 -0.80
CA THR A 124 -11.12 -14.75 -2.12
C THR A 124 -11.66 -13.64 -3.01
N PHE A 125 -10.76 -12.78 -3.49
CA PHE A 125 -11.01 -11.82 -4.55
C PHE A 125 -10.33 -12.33 -5.82
N ASP A 126 -11.14 -12.67 -6.82
CA ASP A 126 -10.70 -13.21 -8.11
C ASP A 126 -11.15 -12.31 -9.24
N GLN A 127 -10.19 -11.77 -9.99
CA GLN A 127 -10.40 -10.85 -11.11
C GLN A 127 -11.19 -9.59 -10.72
N CYS A 128 -10.97 -9.08 -9.50
CA CYS A 128 -11.64 -7.89 -9.01
C CYS A 128 -10.86 -6.61 -9.35
N SER A 129 -11.58 -5.53 -9.64
CA SER A 129 -11.01 -4.19 -9.76
C SER A 129 -11.44 -3.34 -8.58
N ILE A 130 -10.47 -2.76 -7.87
CA ILE A 130 -10.74 -1.84 -6.76
C ILE A 130 -10.20 -0.48 -7.15
N ASP A 131 -11.09 0.49 -7.27
CA ASP A 131 -10.79 1.87 -7.63
C ASP A 131 -11.28 2.83 -6.54
N THR A 132 -10.45 3.82 -6.20
CA THR A 132 -10.82 4.98 -5.38
C THR A 132 -11.49 4.57 -4.05
N SER A 133 -11.04 3.45 -3.47
CA SER A 133 -11.67 2.82 -2.31
C SER A 133 -10.76 2.84 -1.09
N ILE A 134 -11.34 2.78 0.10
CA ILE A 134 -10.64 2.86 1.38
C ILE A 134 -10.93 1.60 2.18
N ILE A 135 -9.88 0.93 2.66
CA ILE A 135 -9.97 -0.23 3.54
C ILE A 135 -9.11 0.04 4.77
N MET A 136 -9.74 0.14 5.94
CA MET A 136 -9.11 0.61 7.17
C MET A 136 -9.46 -0.27 8.35
N ASP A 137 -8.45 -0.61 9.17
CA ASP A 137 -8.63 -1.35 10.42
C ASP A 137 -9.41 -2.68 10.22
N CYS A 138 -9.25 -3.32 9.06
CA CYS A 138 -9.94 -4.56 8.72
C CYS A 138 -9.07 -5.79 9.00
N ASN A 139 -9.71 -6.88 9.44
CA ASN A 139 -9.06 -8.19 9.48
C ASN A 139 -9.00 -8.76 8.06
N ILE A 140 -7.79 -8.94 7.52
CA ILE A 140 -7.56 -9.53 6.19
C ILE A 140 -6.77 -10.84 6.26
N ASP A 141 -6.86 -11.55 7.39
CA ASP A 141 -6.12 -12.78 7.57
C ASP A 141 -6.49 -13.85 6.54
N ASN A 142 -5.47 -14.42 5.90
CA ASN A 142 -5.60 -15.46 4.87
C ASN A 142 -6.46 -15.05 3.66
N VAL A 143 -6.58 -13.76 3.38
CA VAL A 143 -7.20 -13.27 2.14
C VAL A 143 -6.36 -13.68 0.93
N ARG A 144 -7.04 -14.03 -0.16
CA ARG A 144 -6.42 -14.32 -1.46
C ARG A 144 -6.84 -13.26 -2.48
N LEU A 145 -5.86 -12.57 -3.05
CA LEU A 145 -6.01 -11.58 -4.10
C LEU A 145 -5.43 -12.18 -5.39
N LEU A 146 -6.29 -12.54 -6.33
CA LEU A 146 -5.94 -13.25 -7.56
C LEU A 146 -6.32 -12.39 -8.76
N GLN A 147 -5.33 -12.00 -9.57
CA GLN A 147 -5.57 -11.23 -10.80
C GLN A 147 -6.35 -9.93 -10.56
N CYS A 148 -6.14 -9.32 -9.39
CA CYS A 148 -6.83 -8.09 -9.00
C CYS A 148 -6.05 -6.85 -9.45
N ALA A 149 -6.78 -5.79 -9.75
CA ALA A 149 -6.19 -4.48 -10.03
C ALA A 149 -6.57 -3.50 -8.92
N PHE A 150 -5.56 -2.82 -8.36
CA PHE A 150 -5.74 -1.77 -7.37
C PHE A 150 -5.28 -0.44 -7.97
N CYS A 151 -6.20 0.53 -8.04
CA CYS A 151 -5.93 1.88 -8.53
C CYS A 151 -6.48 2.88 -7.52
N ASN A 152 -5.67 3.82 -7.05
CA ASN A 152 -6.12 4.87 -6.12
C ASN A 152 -6.78 4.31 -4.84
N VAL A 153 -6.31 3.14 -4.38
CA VAL A 153 -6.85 2.48 -3.18
C VAL A 153 -6.03 2.88 -1.96
N THR A 154 -6.71 3.12 -0.84
CA THR A 154 -6.07 3.38 0.44
C THR A 154 -6.28 2.21 1.39
N TRP A 155 -5.18 1.62 1.85
CA TRP A 155 -5.13 0.68 2.95
C TRP A 155 -4.51 1.33 4.17
N VAL A 156 -5.18 1.25 5.31
CA VAL A 156 -4.68 1.80 6.58
C VAL A 156 -4.63 0.69 7.62
N LYS A 157 -3.45 0.52 8.24
CA LYS A 157 -3.19 -0.49 9.28
C LYS A 157 -3.50 -1.91 8.82
N ALA A 158 -3.15 -2.21 7.57
CA ALA A 158 -3.41 -3.51 6.96
C ALA A 158 -2.22 -4.47 7.19
N ASP A 159 -2.53 -5.71 7.59
CA ASP A 159 -1.53 -6.76 7.75
C ASP A 159 -1.58 -7.73 6.57
N PHE A 160 -0.65 -7.58 5.65
CA PHE A 160 -0.55 -8.45 4.48
C PHE A 160 0.22 -9.74 4.78
N THR A 161 0.72 -9.98 5.99
CA THR A 161 1.57 -11.15 6.33
C THR A 161 1.01 -12.47 5.82
N THR A 162 -0.28 -12.72 6.03
CA THR A 162 -0.97 -13.97 5.64
C THR A 162 -1.65 -13.89 4.27
N VAL A 163 -1.70 -12.70 3.66
CA VAL A 163 -2.43 -12.45 2.40
C VAL A 163 -1.66 -13.02 1.20
N ALA A 164 -2.31 -13.81 0.36
CA ALA A 164 -1.76 -14.24 -0.92
C ALA A 164 -2.03 -13.16 -1.97
N ILE A 165 -0.98 -12.67 -2.64
CA ILE A 165 -1.08 -11.70 -3.74
C ILE A 165 -0.51 -12.37 -4.98
N GLU A 166 -1.35 -12.66 -5.97
CA GLU A 166 -0.95 -13.37 -7.18
C GLU A 166 -1.41 -12.57 -8.40
N GLN A 167 -0.45 -12.21 -9.26
CA GLN A 167 -0.72 -11.51 -10.54
C GLN A 167 -1.55 -10.23 -10.36
N CYS A 168 -1.30 -9.47 -9.30
CA CYS A 168 -2.02 -8.24 -9.02
C CYS A 168 -1.21 -7.01 -9.47
N ASP A 169 -1.90 -6.04 -10.06
CA ASP A 169 -1.33 -4.73 -10.39
C ASP A 169 -1.62 -3.75 -9.26
N ILE A 170 -0.59 -3.10 -8.72
CA ILE A 170 -0.67 -2.21 -7.55
C ILE A 170 -0.15 -0.83 -7.97
N ASN A 171 -1.03 0.02 -8.49
CA ASN A 171 -0.63 1.32 -9.00
C ASN A 171 -1.33 2.45 -8.25
N GLN A 172 -0.58 3.48 -7.84
CA GLN A 172 -1.13 4.63 -7.11
C GLN A 172 -1.88 4.22 -5.82
N VAL A 173 -1.36 3.23 -5.09
CA VAL A 173 -1.96 2.74 -3.85
C VAL A 173 -1.31 3.42 -2.64
N LEU A 174 -2.12 3.78 -1.66
CA LEU A 174 -1.67 4.25 -0.35
C LEU A 174 -1.72 3.07 0.62
N LEU A 175 -0.57 2.67 1.16
CA LEU A 175 -0.37 1.60 2.13
C LEU A 175 0.19 2.23 3.41
N LEU A 176 -0.68 2.73 4.27
CA LEU A 176 -0.30 3.48 5.47
C LEU A 176 -0.26 2.52 6.67
N GLU A 177 0.80 2.61 7.48
CA GLU A 177 0.96 1.81 8.70
C GLU A 177 0.77 0.29 8.47
N SER A 178 1.15 -0.21 7.30
CA SER A 178 0.85 -1.57 6.85
C SER A 178 2.05 -2.49 7.04
N ARG A 179 1.81 -3.81 7.10
CA ARG A 179 2.85 -4.82 7.34
C ARG A 179 2.92 -5.85 6.22
N PHE A 180 4.13 -6.10 5.74
CA PHE A 180 4.44 -7.08 4.70
C PHE A 180 5.58 -7.97 5.15
N ILE A 181 5.36 -9.29 5.09
CA ILE A 181 6.39 -10.29 5.39
C ILE A 181 6.41 -11.31 4.26
N LYS A 182 7.61 -11.55 3.69
CA LYS A 182 7.85 -12.61 2.69
C LYS A 182 6.95 -12.50 1.45
N LYS A 183 6.72 -11.28 0.98
CA LYS A 183 5.93 -11.03 -0.24
C LYS A 183 6.80 -10.92 -1.46
N ASN A 184 6.27 -11.44 -2.57
CA ASN A 184 6.89 -11.35 -3.87
C ASN A 184 6.11 -10.32 -4.71
N PHE A 185 6.80 -9.25 -5.07
CA PHE A 185 6.37 -8.18 -5.97
C PHE A 185 7.31 -8.09 -7.18
N ASP A 186 7.99 -9.17 -7.54
CA ASP A 186 8.95 -9.20 -8.63
C ASP A 186 8.26 -8.92 -9.96
N ASN A 187 8.88 -8.07 -10.78
CA ASN A 187 8.38 -7.64 -12.09
C ASN A 187 6.96 -7.04 -12.05
N THR A 188 6.50 -6.58 -10.89
CA THR A 188 5.20 -5.92 -10.74
C THR A 188 5.28 -4.43 -11.05
N VAL A 189 4.15 -3.85 -11.46
CA VAL A 189 3.96 -2.41 -11.44
C VAL A 189 3.57 -2.01 -10.02
N PHE A 190 4.50 -1.37 -9.31
CA PHE A 190 4.35 -0.81 -7.97
C PHE A 190 4.67 0.70 -7.98
N SER A 191 4.36 1.38 -9.10
CA SER A 191 4.71 2.78 -9.31
C SER A 191 3.76 3.72 -8.56
N ARG A 192 4.26 4.87 -8.13
CA ARG A 192 3.49 5.94 -7.47
C ARG A 192 2.73 5.49 -6.21
N CYS A 193 3.20 4.42 -5.57
CA CYS A 193 2.60 3.95 -4.32
C CYS A 193 3.17 4.73 -3.13
N THR A 194 2.36 4.97 -2.10
CA THR A 194 2.78 5.62 -0.86
C THR A 194 2.68 4.64 0.30
N CYS A 195 3.81 4.23 0.84
CA CYS A 195 3.93 3.19 1.86
C CYS A 195 4.27 3.76 3.26
N THR A 196 4.04 5.04 3.51
CA THR A 196 4.53 5.74 4.70
C THR A 196 4.18 5.02 6.02
N ASP A 197 5.16 4.98 6.92
CA ASP A 197 5.09 4.30 8.22
C ASP A 197 4.82 2.78 8.15
N SER A 198 4.97 2.16 6.98
CA SER A 198 4.82 0.70 6.80
C SER A 198 6.11 -0.09 7.07
N THR A 199 5.95 -1.40 7.33
CA THR A 199 7.04 -2.35 7.55
C THR A 199 7.07 -3.41 6.45
N PHE A 200 8.25 -3.66 5.87
CA PHE A 200 8.50 -4.76 4.95
C PHE A 200 9.67 -5.60 5.44
N GLU A 201 9.44 -6.90 5.58
CA GLU A 201 10.43 -7.87 6.01
C GLU A 201 10.53 -9.00 4.98
N GLU A 202 11.74 -9.30 4.51
CA GLU A 202 12.01 -10.38 3.55
C GLU A 202 11.16 -10.30 2.27
N CYS A 203 10.78 -9.09 1.84
CA CYS A 203 10.00 -8.88 0.62
C CYS A 203 10.91 -8.74 -0.61
N SER A 204 10.43 -9.18 -1.76
CA SER A 204 11.13 -9.12 -3.04
C SER A 204 10.41 -8.19 -4.00
N PHE A 205 11.15 -7.29 -4.62
CA PHE A 205 10.73 -6.32 -5.63
C PHE A 205 11.68 -6.37 -6.84
N GLU A 206 12.19 -7.55 -7.16
CA GLU A 206 13.21 -7.71 -8.20
C GLU A 206 12.65 -7.36 -9.57
N GLY A 207 13.33 -6.47 -10.29
CA GLY A 207 12.86 -5.97 -11.59
C GLY A 207 11.54 -5.19 -11.55
N ALA A 208 10.99 -4.87 -10.37
CA ALA A 208 9.73 -4.14 -10.25
C ALA A 208 9.85 -2.68 -10.71
N ASP A 209 8.74 -2.09 -11.15
CA ASP A 209 8.63 -0.65 -11.38
C ASP A 209 8.12 0.04 -10.11
N LEU A 210 9.01 0.74 -9.42
CA LEU A 210 8.78 1.51 -8.19
C LEU A 210 8.96 3.02 -8.44
N THR A 211 8.84 3.46 -9.70
CA THR A 211 9.02 4.85 -10.09
C THR A 211 8.06 5.75 -9.29
N GLU A 212 8.58 6.86 -8.75
CA GLU A 212 7.82 7.82 -7.94
C GLU A 212 7.14 7.24 -6.68
N SER A 213 7.55 6.06 -6.22
CA SER A 213 6.99 5.46 -4.99
C SER A 213 7.66 6.02 -3.73
N ASN A 214 6.89 6.09 -2.66
CA ASN A 214 7.26 6.72 -1.41
C ASN A 214 7.31 5.70 -0.25
N PHE A 215 8.52 5.36 0.18
CA PHE A 215 8.86 4.53 1.33
C PHE A 215 9.40 5.36 2.51
N SER A 216 9.04 6.65 2.59
CA SER A 216 9.50 7.51 3.68
C SER A 216 8.99 6.98 5.03
N LYS A 217 9.86 6.99 6.04
CA LYS A 217 9.63 6.46 7.39
C LYS A 217 9.33 4.96 7.45
N CYS A 218 9.50 4.22 6.35
CA CYS A 218 9.33 2.77 6.37
C CYS A 218 10.44 2.07 7.15
N GLN A 219 10.12 0.88 7.66
CA GLN A 219 11.10 -0.09 8.14
C GLN A 219 11.23 -1.20 7.11
N LEU A 220 12.42 -1.34 6.52
CA LEU A 220 12.73 -2.27 5.45
C LEU A 220 13.85 -3.21 5.94
N SER A 221 13.55 -4.50 6.07
CA SER A 221 14.52 -5.50 6.55
C SER A 221 14.64 -6.64 5.54
N SER A 222 15.86 -6.95 5.13
CA SER A 222 16.17 -8.08 4.23
C SER A 222 15.35 -8.07 2.93
N CYS A 223 15.00 -6.89 2.42
CA CYS A 223 14.23 -6.75 1.18
C CYS A 223 15.13 -6.72 -0.04
N SER A 224 14.70 -7.33 -1.15
CA SER A 224 15.38 -7.27 -2.45
C SER A 224 14.69 -6.27 -3.36
N PHE A 225 15.48 -5.37 -3.94
CA PHE A 225 15.13 -4.38 -4.97
C PHE A 225 16.07 -4.55 -6.17
N GLU A 226 16.66 -5.74 -6.34
CA GLU A 226 17.66 -5.99 -7.40
C GLU A 226 17.07 -5.71 -8.79
N GLY A 227 17.79 -4.94 -9.60
CA GLY A 227 17.38 -4.60 -10.97
C GLY A 227 16.10 -3.77 -11.08
N SER A 228 15.55 -3.27 -9.97
CA SER A 228 14.30 -2.49 -9.97
C SER A 228 14.47 -1.06 -10.51
N GLN A 229 13.35 -0.47 -10.93
CA GLN A 229 13.25 0.94 -11.34
C GLN A 229 12.74 1.78 -10.17
N LEU A 230 13.57 2.68 -9.66
CA LEU A 230 13.36 3.48 -8.45
C LEU A 230 13.57 4.98 -8.72
N GLN A 231 13.38 5.42 -9.97
CA GLN A 231 13.59 6.82 -10.34
C GLN A 231 12.59 7.69 -9.57
N ARG A 232 13.08 8.75 -8.92
CA ARG A 232 12.30 9.64 -8.03
C ARG A 232 11.64 8.93 -6.84
N ALA A 233 12.08 7.73 -6.46
CA ALA A 233 11.58 7.07 -5.25
C ALA A 233 12.06 7.79 -3.97
N LEU A 234 11.23 7.79 -2.93
CA LEU A 234 11.50 8.45 -1.66
C LEU A 234 11.71 7.43 -0.55
N PHE A 235 12.77 7.58 0.22
CA PHE A 235 13.15 6.79 1.40
C PHE A 235 13.51 7.73 2.56
N ILE A 236 12.84 8.88 2.64
CA ILE A 236 13.16 9.93 3.62
C ILE A 236 12.90 9.40 5.04
N GLU A 237 13.88 9.52 5.94
CA GLU A 237 13.80 8.99 7.31
C GLU A 237 13.53 7.47 7.40
N ALA A 238 13.72 6.71 6.30
CA ALA A 238 13.50 5.27 6.30
C ALA A 238 14.63 4.54 7.04
N THR A 239 14.31 3.38 7.63
CA THR A 239 15.29 2.47 8.22
C THR A 239 15.42 1.23 7.34
N LEU A 240 16.62 1.02 6.78
CA LEU A 240 16.94 -0.08 5.88
C LEU A 240 18.01 -0.99 6.50
N HIS A 241 17.68 -2.25 6.74
CA HIS A 241 18.62 -3.25 7.25
C HIS A 241 18.77 -4.38 6.23
N GLN A 242 19.99 -4.72 5.83
CA GLN A 242 20.30 -5.85 4.94
C GLN A 242 19.52 -5.86 3.61
N CYS A 243 19.12 -4.70 3.11
CA CYS A 243 18.41 -4.59 1.83
C CYS A 243 19.37 -4.66 0.63
N VAL A 244 18.89 -5.17 -0.50
CA VAL A 244 19.68 -5.32 -1.74
C VAL A 244 19.09 -4.42 -2.82
N PHE A 245 19.87 -3.47 -3.32
CA PHE A 245 19.54 -2.55 -4.42
C PHE A 245 20.50 -2.75 -5.60
N ASP A 246 21.15 -3.91 -5.70
CA ASP A 246 22.14 -4.18 -6.73
C ASP A 246 21.52 -4.01 -8.13
N ASN A 247 22.27 -3.45 -9.08
CA ASN A 247 21.83 -3.21 -10.47
C ASN A 247 20.55 -2.35 -10.63
N SER A 248 20.06 -1.68 -9.59
CA SER A 248 18.83 -0.86 -9.66
C SER A 248 19.06 0.52 -10.29
N GLU A 249 17.98 1.11 -10.82
CA GLU A 249 17.98 2.46 -11.39
C GLU A 249 17.32 3.47 -10.45
N MET A 250 18.10 4.35 -9.81
CA MET A 250 17.63 5.18 -8.71
C MET A 250 17.81 6.67 -8.98
N LYS A 251 17.74 7.10 -10.26
CA LYS A 251 17.99 8.49 -10.63
C LYS A 251 17.01 9.44 -9.91
N ASN A 252 17.55 10.48 -9.26
CA ASN A 252 16.80 11.43 -8.42
C ASN A 252 16.04 10.79 -7.24
N ALA A 253 16.42 9.60 -6.78
CA ALA A 253 15.86 9.05 -5.54
C ALA A 253 16.31 9.89 -4.32
N ASN A 254 15.58 9.79 -3.21
CA ASN A 254 15.84 10.57 -2.01
C ASN A 254 15.94 9.67 -0.76
N PHE A 255 17.13 9.61 -0.16
CA PHE A 255 17.49 8.92 1.08
C PHE A 255 17.81 9.92 2.20
N GLN A 256 17.23 11.12 2.16
CA GLN A 256 17.47 12.12 3.20
C GLN A 256 17.14 11.56 4.59
N ASP A 257 18.08 11.74 5.53
CA ASP A 257 17.98 11.32 6.92
C ASP A 257 17.68 9.80 7.11
N ALA A 258 17.91 8.98 6.08
CA ALA A 258 17.71 7.54 6.13
C ALA A 258 18.82 6.85 6.93
N LYS A 259 18.46 5.78 7.63
CA LYS A 259 19.39 4.91 8.37
C LYS A 259 19.56 3.59 7.64
N ILE A 260 20.75 3.32 7.15
CA ILE A 260 21.04 2.20 6.26
C ILE A 260 22.15 1.35 6.87
N GLU A 261 21.86 0.09 7.19
CA GLU A 261 22.85 -0.85 7.71
C GLU A 261 22.94 -2.10 6.84
N LYS A 262 24.17 -2.47 6.44
CA LYS A 262 24.48 -3.69 5.68
C LYS A 262 23.73 -3.82 4.35
N ALA A 263 23.30 -2.71 3.76
CA ALA A 263 22.65 -2.72 2.46
C ALA A 263 23.67 -2.80 1.31
N SER A 264 23.24 -3.35 0.17
CA SER A 264 24.04 -3.44 -1.05
C SER A 264 23.43 -2.55 -2.14
N PHE A 265 24.26 -1.78 -2.82
CA PHE A 265 23.95 -0.90 -3.94
C PHE A 265 24.97 -1.12 -5.07
N LYS A 266 25.44 -2.35 -5.26
CA LYS A 266 26.50 -2.63 -6.23
C LYS A 266 25.97 -2.41 -7.64
N LYS A 267 26.77 -1.73 -8.48
CA LYS A 267 26.42 -1.47 -9.89
C LYS A 267 25.09 -0.74 -10.10
N SER A 268 24.53 -0.11 -9.07
CA SER A 268 23.31 0.69 -9.21
C SER A 268 23.59 2.06 -9.80
N ILE A 269 22.56 2.65 -10.39
CA ILE A 269 22.59 4.01 -10.96
C ILE A 269 22.00 4.98 -9.93
N LEU A 270 22.84 5.61 -9.13
CA LEU A 270 22.50 6.57 -8.08
C LEU A 270 22.72 8.02 -8.53
N LYS A 271 22.41 8.32 -9.81
CA LYS A 271 22.61 9.66 -10.38
C LYS A 271 21.67 10.68 -9.75
N ASP A 272 22.20 11.85 -9.40
CA ASP A 272 21.44 12.97 -8.83
C ASP A 272 20.65 12.58 -7.56
N VAL A 273 21.06 11.53 -6.84
CA VAL A 273 20.39 11.06 -5.62
C VAL A 273 20.66 12.02 -4.46
N TRP A 274 19.64 12.25 -3.63
CA TRP A 274 19.76 13.06 -2.43
C TRP A 274 19.96 12.15 -1.21
N MET A 275 21.09 12.27 -0.52
CA MET A 275 21.47 11.50 0.66
C MET A 275 21.86 12.42 1.82
N LYS A 276 21.22 13.59 1.92
CA LYS A 276 21.51 14.56 2.97
C LYS A 276 21.24 13.93 4.34
N GLY A 277 22.18 14.01 5.28
CA GLY A 277 22.02 13.48 6.64
C GLY A 277 21.90 11.95 6.72
N MET A 278 22.10 11.23 5.62
CA MET A 278 22.01 9.77 5.59
C MET A 278 23.07 9.14 6.51
N GLU A 279 22.68 8.16 7.31
CA GLU A 279 23.58 7.34 8.13
C GLU A 279 23.73 5.96 7.49
N ALA A 280 24.88 5.68 6.86
CA ALA A 280 25.18 4.39 6.25
C ALA A 280 26.29 3.64 7.02
N LYS A 281 26.01 2.40 7.41
CA LYS A 281 26.93 1.51 8.11
C LYS A 281 27.09 0.19 7.37
N GLU A 282 28.33 -0.24 7.13
CA GLU A 282 28.65 -1.53 6.50
C GLU A 282 28.00 -1.72 5.11
N CYS A 283 27.68 -0.63 4.41
CA CYS A 283 26.99 -0.65 3.11
C CYS A 283 27.97 -0.82 1.92
N GLN A 284 27.47 -1.35 0.81
CA GLN A 284 28.27 -1.64 -0.39
C GLN A 284 27.82 -0.79 -1.58
N PHE A 285 28.61 0.20 -1.97
CA PHE A 285 28.43 1.06 -3.15
C PHE A 285 29.45 0.72 -4.26
N SER A 286 29.86 -0.54 -4.37
CA SER A 286 30.92 -0.91 -5.30
C SER A 286 30.43 -0.88 -6.75
N GLU A 287 31.19 -0.25 -7.64
CA GLU A 287 30.87 -0.09 -9.07
C GLU A 287 29.57 0.69 -9.35
N SER A 288 29.03 1.41 -8.36
CA SER A 288 27.83 2.25 -8.56
C SER A 288 28.16 3.61 -9.18
N ASP A 289 27.16 4.23 -9.80
CA ASP A 289 27.26 5.58 -10.36
C ASP A 289 26.56 6.60 -9.47
N LEU A 290 27.34 7.32 -8.67
CA LEU A 290 26.92 8.38 -7.75
C LEU A 290 27.10 9.79 -8.36
N SER A 291 27.18 9.89 -9.70
CA SER A 291 27.38 11.19 -10.36
C SER A 291 26.27 12.17 -10.03
N GLY A 292 26.63 13.39 -9.62
CA GLY A 292 25.68 14.43 -9.20
C GLY A 292 24.97 14.18 -7.87
N ALA A 293 25.25 13.06 -7.18
CA ALA A 293 24.63 12.77 -5.89
C ALA A 293 25.04 13.80 -4.82
N SER A 294 24.18 13.98 -3.83
CA SER A 294 24.34 14.91 -2.72
C SER A 294 24.46 14.15 -1.40
N LEU A 295 25.67 14.08 -0.84
CA LEU A 295 25.97 13.45 0.45
C LEU A 295 26.20 14.50 1.56
N PHE A 296 25.44 15.60 1.54
CA PHE A 296 25.59 16.66 2.54
C PHE A 296 25.38 16.11 3.94
N HIS A 297 26.35 16.31 4.84
CA HIS A 297 26.28 15.83 6.22
C HIS A 297 26.00 14.32 6.37
N ALA A 298 26.23 13.52 5.31
CA ALA A 298 26.06 12.08 5.38
C ALA A 298 27.19 11.44 6.20
N SER A 299 26.88 10.35 6.90
CA SER A 299 27.86 9.58 7.69
C SER A 299 28.04 8.19 7.07
N LEU A 300 29.26 7.88 6.67
CA LEU A 300 29.64 6.59 6.08
C LEU A 300 30.59 5.84 7.03
N ASN A 301 30.15 4.73 7.61
CA ASN A 301 30.97 3.89 8.48
C ASN A 301 31.17 2.50 7.86
N LYS A 302 32.42 2.06 7.69
CA LYS A 302 32.77 0.74 7.14
C LYS A 302 32.12 0.43 5.78
N CYS A 303 31.87 1.46 4.97
CA CYS A 303 31.25 1.28 3.66
C CYS A 303 32.29 0.96 2.58
N SER A 304 31.93 0.13 1.60
CA SER A 304 32.76 -0.16 0.43
C SER A 304 32.31 0.69 -0.76
N ILE A 305 33.16 1.60 -1.21
CA ILE A 305 32.90 2.52 -2.32
C ILE A 305 33.96 2.24 -3.39
N LYS A 306 34.15 0.96 -3.73
CA LYS A 306 35.17 0.53 -4.70
C LYS A 306 34.73 0.80 -6.12
N LYS A 307 35.62 1.37 -6.94
CA LYS A 307 35.36 1.65 -8.37
C LYS A 307 34.05 2.41 -8.63
N ALA A 308 33.57 3.19 -7.66
CA ALA A 308 32.38 3.99 -7.81
C ALA A 308 32.68 5.23 -8.65
N ILE A 309 31.69 5.72 -9.38
CA ILE A 309 31.78 6.95 -10.16
C ILE A 309 31.22 8.08 -9.31
N LEU A 310 31.99 9.15 -9.09
CA LEU A 310 31.64 10.25 -8.17
C LEU A 310 31.66 11.61 -8.86
N GLN A 311 31.38 11.64 -10.17
CA GLN A 311 31.47 12.87 -10.95
C GLN A 311 30.51 13.94 -10.42
N ARG A 312 31.05 15.06 -9.95
CA ARG A 312 30.28 16.19 -9.41
C ARG A 312 29.45 15.81 -8.18
N THR A 313 29.83 14.76 -7.46
CA THR A 313 29.18 14.37 -6.21
C THR A 313 29.50 15.40 -5.13
N LEU A 314 28.47 15.92 -4.47
CA LEU A 314 28.60 16.93 -3.43
C LEU A 314 28.79 16.25 -2.07
N VAL A 315 29.84 16.61 -1.34
CA VAL A 315 30.22 15.92 -0.08
C VAL A 315 30.47 16.87 1.09
N HIS A 316 29.88 18.06 1.04
CA HIS A 316 29.99 19.05 2.12
C HIS A 316 29.51 18.49 3.46
N GLY A 317 30.35 18.55 4.48
CA GLY A 317 30.03 18.02 5.82
C GLY A 317 29.97 16.49 5.91
N MET A 318 30.25 15.75 4.83
CA MET A 318 30.26 14.29 4.83
C MET A 318 31.33 13.75 5.79
N GLN A 319 30.96 12.79 6.62
CA GLN A 319 31.85 12.08 7.52
C GLN A 319 32.08 10.66 6.99
N GLU A 320 33.32 10.18 7.06
CA GLU A 320 33.65 8.81 6.66
C GLU A 320 34.63 8.18 7.67
N SER A 321 34.45 6.89 7.93
CA SER A 321 35.33 6.11 8.79
C SER A 321 35.43 4.67 8.32
N ALA A 322 36.66 4.14 8.26
CA ALA A 322 36.94 2.76 7.85
C ALA A 322 36.33 2.38 6.48
N CYS A 323 36.16 3.34 5.57
CA CYS A 323 35.60 3.08 4.24
C CYS A 323 36.68 2.60 3.25
N ASP A 324 36.30 1.69 2.35
CA ASP A 324 37.18 1.16 1.31
C ASP A 324 36.92 1.88 -0.02
N TRP A 325 37.90 2.66 -0.47
CA TRP A 325 37.83 3.51 -1.66
C TRP A 325 38.62 2.95 -2.86
N ASN A 326 39.03 1.69 -2.81
CA ASN A 326 39.92 1.13 -3.83
C ASN A 326 39.33 1.25 -5.25
N GLY A 327 40.09 1.87 -6.15
CA GLY A 327 39.69 2.10 -7.54
C GLY A 327 38.74 3.28 -7.76
N THR A 328 38.46 4.10 -6.74
CA THR A 328 37.57 5.27 -6.82
C THR A 328 38.37 6.56 -6.79
N ASP A 329 38.12 7.47 -7.73
CA ASP A 329 38.79 8.77 -7.78
C ASP A 329 38.06 9.83 -6.95
N LYS A 330 38.57 10.09 -5.74
CA LYS A 330 38.04 11.12 -4.84
C LYS A 330 38.10 12.54 -5.41
N LYS A 331 38.91 12.83 -6.45
CA LYS A 331 38.99 14.17 -7.07
C LYS A 331 37.72 14.56 -7.83
N GLN A 332 36.86 13.59 -8.13
CA GLN A 332 35.59 13.82 -8.82
C GLN A 332 34.55 14.53 -7.92
N MET A 333 34.75 14.49 -6.61
CA MET A 333 33.87 15.07 -5.60
C MET A 333 34.06 16.59 -5.45
N ILE A 334 32.99 17.28 -5.06
CA ILE A 334 32.96 18.70 -4.74
C ILE A 334 32.80 18.84 -3.23
N THR A 335 33.85 19.32 -2.57
CA THR A 335 33.97 19.31 -1.10
C THR A 335 33.51 20.58 -0.40
N VAL A 336 33.39 21.69 -1.13
CA VAL A 336 33.04 23.00 -0.55
C VAL A 336 31.93 23.63 -1.38
N ASP A 337 30.80 23.85 -0.74
CA ASP A 337 29.78 24.81 -1.17
C ASP A 337 29.91 26.04 -0.24
N PRO A 338 30.56 27.14 -0.70
CA PRO A 338 30.80 28.32 0.14
C PRO A 338 29.53 28.96 0.67
N ASP A 339 28.44 28.91 -0.11
CA ASP A 339 27.16 29.49 0.26
C ASP A 339 26.49 28.62 1.33
N GLN A 340 26.57 27.28 1.19
CA GLN A 340 26.05 26.37 2.20
C GLN A 340 26.88 26.42 3.49
N GLN A 341 28.21 26.52 3.42
CA GLN A 341 29.06 26.69 4.60
C GLN A 341 28.66 27.95 5.40
N LEU A 342 28.38 29.06 4.71
CA LEU A 342 27.93 30.30 5.35
C LEU A 342 26.56 30.14 6.04
N ILE A 343 25.64 29.37 5.44
CA ILE A 343 24.34 29.06 6.03
C ILE A 343 24.53 28.18 7.28
N ASP A 344 25.35 27.14 7.18
CA ASP A 344 25.63 26.22 8.27
C ASP A 344 26.26 26.92 9.47
N ASP A 345 27.23 27.81 9.24
CA ASP A 345 27.86 28.61 10.29
C ASP A 345 26.83 29.53 10.99
N LYS A 346 25.89 30.11 10.23
CA LYS A 346 24.78 30.92 10.78
C LYS A 346 23.81 30.09 11.61
N LEU A 347 23.52 28.85 11.19
CA LEU A 347 22.64 27.94 11.93
C LEU A 347 23.29 27.46 13.23
N LYS A 348 24.57 27.05 13.17
CA LYS A 348 25.35 26.69 14.37
C LYS A 348 25.44 27.84 15.37
N ALA A 349 25.66 29.07 14.90
CA ALA A 349 25.66 30.26 15.74
C ALA A 349 24.32 30.53 16.45
N ARG A 350 23.22 29.96 15.94
CA ARG A 350 21.88 30.03 16.55
C ARG A 350 21.55 28.80 17.42
N GLY A 351 22.50 27.91 17.66
CA GLY A 351 22.30 26.67 18.42
C GLY A 351 21.51 25.60 17.68
N ILE A 352 21.33 25.75 16.36
CA ILE A 352 20.65 24.76 15.52
C ILE A 352 21.71 23.77 15.03
N ALA A 353 21.48 22.48 15.26
CA ALA A 353 22.31 21.42 14.70
C ALA A 353 22.17 21.42 13.17
N VAL A 354 23.29 21.26 12.47
CA VAL A 354 23.38 21.35 11.01
C VAL A 354 23.94 20.08 10.44
#